data_AF-A0A7Z9WF48-F1
#
_entry.id   AF-A0A7Z9WF48-F1
#
_cell.length_a   1.000
_cell.length_b   1.000
_cell.length_c   1.000
_cell.angle_alpha   90.00
_cell.angle_beta   90.00
_cell.angle_gamma   90.00
#
_symmetry.space_group_name_H-M   'P 1'
#
loop_
_entity.id
_entity.type
_entity.pdbx_description
1 polymer ?
#
loop_
_entity_poly.entity_id
_entity_poly.type
_entity_poly.pdbx_seq_one_letter_code
_entity_poly.pdbx_strand_id
1 'polypeptide(L)' 'MTLVLKDIRPAVINDALKESLDELRGFRHVFRSHYGFELSELKVMNLLKIFEEKIFGEVQQALGSFVKFLERLTST' A
#
# COMPACT_ATOMS: atom_id res chain seq x y z
N MET A 1 8.51 2.67 -4.11
CA MET A 1 8.88 1.53 -3.23
C MET A 1 9.01 0.21 -3.99
N THR A 2 8.83 0.22 -5.31
CA THR A 2 8.90 -0.95 -6.21
C THR A 2 10.27 -1.13 -6.85
N LEU A 3 11.17 -0.14 -6.75
CA LEU A 3 12.52 -0.22 -7.28
C LEU A 3 13.34 -1.26 -6.51
N VAL A 4 13.97 -2.16 -7.27
CA VAL A 4 15.00 -3.07 -6.78
C VAL A 4 16.37 -2.40 -6.95
N LEU A 5 17.13 -2.33 -5.86
CA LEU A 5 18.54 -1.98 -5.89
C LEU A 5 19.32 -3.25 -5.58
N LYS A 6 19.91 -3.84 -6.62
CA LYS A 6 20.65 -5.11 -6.49
C LYS A 6 21.68 -5.01 -5.37
N ASP A 7 21.71 -6.01 -4.49
CA ASP A 7 22.63 -6.15 -3.36
C ASP A 7 22.55 -5.04 -2.28
N ILE A 8 21.65 -4.05 -2.44
CA ILE A 8 21.49 -2.93 -1.50
C ILE A 8 20.11 -2.97 -0.83
N ARG A 9 19.05 -3.14 -1.62
CA ARG A 9 17.67 -3.05 -1.13
C ARG A 9 16.70 -3.74 -2.10
N PRO A 10 15.95 -4.76 -1.66
CA PRO A 10 14.86 -5.30 -2.46
C PRO A 10 13.70 -4.32 -2.56
N ALA A 11 12.86 -4.49 -3.58
CA ALA A 11 11.58 -3.80 -3.64
C ALA A 11 10.76 -4.13 -2.40
N VAL A 12 10.15 -3.11 -1.78
CA VAL A 12 9.33 -3.32 -0.57
C VAL A 12 7.95 -3.84 -0.94
N ILE A 13 7.38 -3.27 -1.99
CA ILE A 13 6.07 -3.65 -2.54
C ILE A 13 6.24 -3.94 -4.04
N ASN A 14 5.37 -4.78 -4.60
CA ASN A 14 5.31 -5.00 -6.04
C ASN A 14 4.44 -3.92 -6.73
N ASP A 15 4.43 -3.92 -8.07
CA ASP A 15 3.70 -2.91 -8.85
C ASP A 15 2.17 -2.99 -8.65
N ALA A 16 1.61 -4.20 -8.52
CA ALA A 16 0.18 -4.39 -8.29
C ALA A 16 -0.29 -3.82 -6.94
N LEU A 17 0.49 -3.99 -5.88
CA LEU A 17 0.23 -3.40 -4.57
C LEU A 17 0.41 -1.89 -4.61
N LYS A 18 1.41 -1.39 -5.37
CA LYS A 18 1.62 0.04 -5.58
C LYS A 18 0.43 0.70 -6.28
N GLU A 19 -0.15 0.05 -7.30
CA GLU A 19 -1.38 0.53 -7.96
C GLU A 19 -2.58 0.57 -7.01
N SER A 20 -2.77 -0.49 -6.21
CA SER A 20 -3.86 -0.56 -5.23
C SER A 20 -3.73 0.53 -4.15
N LEU A 21 -2.51 0.80 -3.68
CA LEU A 21 -2.21 1.88 -2.74
C LEU A 21 -2.36 3.28 -3.38
N ASP A 22 -2.06 3.41 -4.68
CA ASP A 22 -2.26 4.64 -5.42
C ASP A 22 -3.76 4.99 -5.52
N GLU A 23 -4.65 3.99 -5.66
CA GLU A 23 -6.10 4.21 -5.63
C GLU A 23 -6.58 4.73 -4.27
N LEU A 24 -6.14 4.11 -3.17
CA LEU A 24 -6.44 4.60 -1.81
C LEU A 24 -5.90 6.01 -1.57
N ARG A 25 -4.70 6.31 -2.08
CA ARG A 25 -4.12 7.65 -2.03
C ARG A 25 -4.97 8.64 -2.82
N GLY A 26 -5.41 8.28 -4.03
CA GLY A 26 -6.32 9.07 -4.86
C GLY A 26 -7.63 9.35 -4.15
N PHE A 27 -8.24 8.33 -3.54
CA PHE A 27 -9.45 8.50 -2.72
C PHE A 27 -9.24 9.50 -1.59
N ARG A 28 -8.12 9.44 -0.86
CA ARG A 28 -7.79 10.42 0.18
C ARG A 28 -7.71 11.85 -0.36
N HIS A 29 -7.18 12.06 -1.57
CA HIS A 29 -7.15 13.37 -2.19
C HIS A 29 -8.55 13.89 -2.55
N VAL A 30 -9.44 13.01 -3.02
CA VAL A 30 -10.86 13.35 -3.25
C VAL A 30 -11.55 13.68 -1.93
N PHE A 31 -11.40 12.83 -0.91
CA PHE A 31 -11.98 13.02 0.42
C PHE A 31 -11.58 14.37 1.04
N ARG A 32 -10.30 14.76 0.91
CA ARG A 32 -9.78 16.03 1.43
C ARG A 32 -10.20 17.26 0.61
N SER A 33 -10.47 17.12 -0.69
CA SER A 33 -10.84 18.25 -1.56
C SER A 33 -12.35 18.54 -1.54
N HIS A 34 -13.19 17.52 -1.33
CA HIS A 34 -14.64 17.62 -1.44
C HIS A 34 -15.35 17.60 -0.07
N TYR A 35 -14.85 18.31 0.96
CA TYR A 35 -15.51 18.41 2.27
C TYR A 35 -17.00 18.85 2.22
N GLY A 36 -17.52 19.30 1.08
CA GLY A 36 -18.92 19.65 0.86
C GLY A 36 -19.63 18.94 -0.31
N PHE A 37 -19.04 17.90 -0.92
CA PHE A 37 -19.70 17.15 -2.01
C PHE A 37 -19.96 15.71 -1.58
N GLU A 38 -21.11 15.15 -1.98
CA GLU A 38 -21.49 13.77 -1.64
C GLU A 38 -20.41 12.79 -2.15
N LEU A 39 -19.71 12.17 -1.20
CA LEU A 39 -18.86 11.03 -1.49
C LEU A 39 -19.76 9.88 -1.95
N SER A 40 -19.39 9.22 -3.04
CA SER A 40 -20.08 8.01 -3.48
C SER A 40 -19.94 6.92 -2.41
N GLU A 41 -21.03 6.62 -1.70
CA GLU A 41 -21.10 5.57 -0.69
C GLU A 41 -20.61 4.23 -1.27
N LEU A 42 -21.06 3.89 -2.48
CA LEU A 42 -20.62 2.70 -3.21
C LEU A 42 -19.09 2.66 -3.39
N LYS A 43 -18.47 3.79 -3.73
CA LYS A 43 -17.02 3.87 -3.91
C LYS A 43 -16.28 3.69 -2.58
N VAL A 44 -16.81 4.26 -1.49
CA VAL A 44 -16.24 4.07 -0.15
C VAL A 44 -16.32 2.61 0.27
N MET A 45 -17.48 1.98 0.12
CA MET A 45 -17.69 0.58 0.50
C MET A 45 -16.80 -0.37 -0.31
N ASN A 46 -16.65 -0.13 -1.62
CA ASN A 46 -15.75 -0.92 -2.45
C ASN A 46 -14.28 -0.78 -2.04
N LEU A 47 -13.82 0.44 -1.73
CA LEU A 47 -12.45 0.66 -1.28
C LEU A 47 -12.17 0.04 0.09
N LEU A 48 -13.13 0.12 1.03
CA LEU A 48 -13.04 -0.55 2.33
C LEU A 48 -12.93 -2.06 2.16
N LYS A 49 -13.80 -2.65 1.32
CA LYS A 49 -13.78 -4.08 1.04
C LYS A 49 -12.44 -4.54 0.47
N ILE A 50 -11.94 -3.86 -0.56
CA ILE A 50 -10.64 -4.19 -1.19
C ILE A 50 -9.49 -3.99 -0.18
N PHE A 51 -9.59 -2.98 0.68
CA PHE A 51 -8.60 -2.74 1.72
C PHE A 51 -8.51 -3.91 2.70
N GLU A 52 -9.65 -4.35 3.25
CA GLU A 52 -9.74 -5.42 4.24
C GLU A 52 -9.37 -6.80 3.64
N GLU A 53 -9.93 -7.12 2.47
CA GLU A 53 -9.77 -8.44 1.86
C GLU A 53 -8.38 -8.67 1.25
N LYS A 54 -7.71 -7.60 0.82
CA LYS A 54 -6.49 -7.72 0.01
C LYS A 54 -5.36 -6.82 0.49
N ILE A 55 -5.55 -5.50 0.42
CA ILE A 55 -4.43 -4.54 0.55
C ILE A 55 -3.74 -4.67 1.91
N PHE A 56 -4.52 -4.82 2.99
CA PHE A 56 -3.94 -4.93 4.34
C PHE A 56 -3.00 -6.12 4.47
N GLY A 57 -3.43 -7.31 4.04
CA GLY A 57 -2.61 -8.52 4.08
C GLY A 57 -1.36 -8.41 3.22
N GLU A 58 -1.49 -7.88 1.99
CA GLU A 58 -0.37 -7.67 1.07
C GLU A 58 0.66 -6.69 1.64
N VAL A 59 0.22 -5.57 2.25
CA VAL A 59 1.10 -4.62 2.93
C VAL A 59 1.81 -5.27 4.12
N GLN A 60 1.08 -6.02 4.96
CA GLN A 60 1.66 -6.68 6.12
C GLN A 60 2.74 -7.68 5.71
N GLN A 61 2.49 -8.47 4.67
CA GLN A 61 3.46 -9.42 4.13
C GLN A 61 4.67 -8.72 3.53
N ALA A 62 4.45 -7.66 2.75
CA ALA A 62 5.50 -6.86 2.12
C ALA A 62 6.44 -6.24 3.17
N LEU A 63 5.87 -5.57 4.18
CA LEU A 63 6.64 -4.97 5.28
C LEU A 63 7.34 -6.05 6.12
N GLY A 64 6.68 -7.15 6.46
CA GLY A 64 7.29 -8.24 7.21
C GLY A 64 8.48 -8.87 6.47
N SER A 65 8.40 -9.01 5.15
CA SER A 65 9.49 -9.50 4.31
C SER A 65 10.66 -8.51 4.27
N PHE A 66 10.34 -7.21 4.20
CA PHE A 66 11.36 -6.17 4.20
C PHE A 66 12.05 -6.02 5.56
N VAL A 67 11.32 -6.12 6.67
CA VAL A 67 11.90 -6.14 8.03
C VAL A 67 12.87 -7.31 8.19
N LYS A 68 12.48 -8.53 7.76
CA LYS A 68 13.38 -9.69 7.76
C LYS A 68 14.66 -9.46 6.94
N PHE A 69 14.57 -8.71 5.85
CA PHE A 69 15.75 -8.31 5.08
C PHE A 69 16.65 -7.37 5.90
N LEU A 70 16.09 -6.36 6.57
CA LEU A 70 16.86 -5.44 7.42
C LEU A 70 17.52 -6.16 8.60
N GLU A 71 16.80 -7.08 9.27
CA GLU A 71 17.32 -7.87 10.39
C GLU A 71 18.56 -8.69 10.00
N ARG A 72 18.58 -9.24 8.77
CA ARG A 72 19.75 -9.95 8.22
C ARG A 72 20.95 -9.03 8.01
N LEU A 73 20.73 -7.77 7.64
CA LEU A 73 21.81 -6.78 7.49
C LEU A 73 22.38 -6.35 8.84
N THR A 74 21.56 -6.30 9.89
CA THR A 74 21.97 -5.86 11.23
C THR A 74 22.58 -6.96 12.09
N SER A 75 22.44 -8.24 11.71
CA SER A 75 22.97 -9.38 12.48
C SER A 75 24.45 -9.71 12.17
N THR A 76 25.23 -8.71 11.73
CA THR A 76 26.68 -8.77 11.47
C THR A 76 27.38 -7.79 12.39
#